data_AF-A0AAW0EBI3-F1
#
_entry.id   AF-A0AAW0EBI3-F1
#
_cell.length_a   1.000
_cell.length_b   1.000
_cell.length_c   1.000
_cell.angle_alpha   90.00
_cell.angle_beta   90.00
_cell.angle_gamma   90.00
#
_symmetry.space_group_name_H-M   'P 1'
#
loop_
_entity.id
_entity.type
_entity.pdbx_description
1 polymer ?
#
loop_
_entity_poly.entity_id
_entity_poly.type
_entity_poly.pdbx_seq_one_letter_code
_entity_poly.pdbx_strand_id
1 'polypeptide(L)'
;MSLDQNLFTLIVTPHKDDPNVIDLIDPAGVIHYRKQRVAGQVYQAEVYDFTSESLLATATAPSVTSKTRTLLLCNPTSAVELKFTGTLTFRWSFKWEESSSSRHEFEWKREECYMIRKPDPPVLVAITKEPAGRLKTSSIQILDYNLNRFDIDDRKGLEIVILTALLTFQDSNDAYHSPKDNASSSKTSASTTPVVLSPPTALSPSPPPIPPKPDPETGVNRIAELQAARGELNEVTVEDEGSVDDYASYCWGLLQDDAMLFVMVKSDTKEQVQKVVQVVEETKRIRYRAGLEDQLHQYVTTDTKPKGPKRINLDDRKPNKPTYEPPESICIHLSKIPMPELQPKIKTPATDYLVRDPTVREKSSKRKETKRDKGRRVRDLGTSLFPKPGPSPSGSPTAKLNKSAHSRHTSSSPPRDVHIHSHQVHPNQPSPSPSQLNNPGIYVAPPPARPARQTPSYSTTLLPPPGALQSRPPPSPSHSSYPQPQAPAVPTATRPVSGFFNLLHRH
;
A
#
# COMPACT_ATOMS: atom_id res chain seq x y z
N MET A 1 4.43 -7.55 32.30
CA MET A 1 5.76 -7.28 31.72
C MET A 1 5.80 -5.78 31.44
N SER A 2 6.61 -5.02 32.18
CA SER A 2 6.67 -3.56 32.06
C SER A 2 7.45 -3.19 30.79
N LEU A 3 6.75 -2.76 29.76
CA LEU A 3 7.35 -2.24 28.53
C LEU A 3 8.07 -0.92 28.84
N ASP A 4 9.39 -1.03 28.89
CA ASP A 4 10.45 -0.03 28.75
C ASP A 4 10.19 1.43 29.15
N GLN A 5 10.98 1.88 30.13
CA GLN A 5 11.15 3.26 30.59
C GLN A 5 11.71 4.24 29.53
N ASN A 6 12.00 3.77 28.31
CA ASN A 6 12.63 4.53 27.21
C ASN A 6 11.66 4.80 26.03
N LEU A 7 10.36 4.68 26.25
CA LEU A 7 9.35 4.90 25.20
C LEU A 7 8.94 6.37 25.16
N PHE A 8 9.45 7.11 24.17
CA PHE A 8 9.02 8.47 23.90
C PHE A 8 7.62 8.45 23.28
N THR A 9 6.62 8.75 24.11
CA THR A 9 5.20 8.75 23.72
C THR A 9 4.68 10.18 23.75
N LEU A 10 3.99 10.59 22.69
CA LEU A 10 3.35 11.89 22.57
C LEU A 10 1.86 11.69 22.28
N ILE A 11 1.02 12.43 23.00
CA ILE A 11 -0.43 12.47 22.88
C ILE A 11 -0.78 13.63 21.97
N VAL A 12 -1.55 13.36 20.92
CA VAL A 12 -1.99 14.36 19.94
C VAL A 12 -3.24 15.03 20.47
N THR A 13 -3.13 16.30 20.86
CA THR A 13 -4.21 17.05 21.50
C THR A 13 -4.57 18.29 20.67
N PRO A 14 -5.77 18.36 20.07
CA PRO A 14 -6.23 19.59 19.43
C PRO A 14 -6.32 20.74 20.44
N HIS A 15 -5.89 21.93 20.03
CA HIS A 15 -6.01 23.11 20.87
C HIS A 15 -7.49 23.48 21.07
N LYS A 16 -7.86 23.94 22.27
CA LYS A 16 -9.27 24.21 22.62
C LYS A 16 -9.83 25.42 21.86
N ASP A 17 -9.00 26.43 21.67
CA ASP A 17 -9.43 27.72 21.12
C ASP A 17 -9.17 27.85 19.61
N ASP A 18 -8.31 27.01 19.04
CA ASP A 18 -7.95 27.08 17.61
C ASP A 18 -7.88 25.67 16.99
N PRO A 19 -8.83 25.31 16.10
CA PRO A 19 -8.83 24.00 15.46
C PRO A 19 -7.66 23.78 14.49
N ASN A 20 -6.92 24.82 14.11
CA ASN A 20 -5.73 24.71 13.26
C ASN A 20 -4.47 24.37 14.05
N VAL A 21 -4.55 24.34 15.38
CA VAL A 21 -3.42 24.11 16.27
C VAL A 21 -3.57 22.74 16.94
N ILE A 22 -2.49 21.98 16.93
CA ILE A 22 -2.36 20.67 17.57
C ILE A 22 -1.11 20.67 18.44
N ASP A 23 -1.28 20.27 19.70
CA ASP A 23 -0.19 20.13 20.66
C ASP A 23 0.19 18.65 20.82
N LEU A 24 1.49 18.39 20.85
CA LEU A 24 2.05 17.08 21.15
C LEU A 24 2.54 17.07 22.60
N ILE A 25 1.84 16.32 23.44
CA ILE A 25 1.96 16.34 24.90
C ILE A 25 2.50 15.01 25.38
N ASP A 26 3.50 15.00 26.27
CA ASP A 26 3.93 13.75 26.88
C ASP A 26 2.92 13.25 27.94
N PRO A 27 3.06 12.01 28.45
CA PRO A 27 2.18 11.48 29.49
C PRO A 27 2.25 12.23 30.83
N ALA A 28 3.29 13.05 31.05
CA ALA A 28 3.42 13.91 32.23
C ALA A 28 2.67 15.24 32.06
N GLY A 29 2.10 15.50 30.88
CA GLY A 29 1.34 16.72 30.57
C GLY A 29 2.20 17.87 30.04
N VAL A 30 3.47 17.64 29.72
CA VAL A 30 4.37 18.65 29.17
C VAL A 30 4.20 18.69 27.65
N ILE A 31 3.98 19.90 27.11
CA ILE A 31 3.89 20.12 25.67
C ILE A 31 5.31 20.23 25.12
N HIS A 32 5.65 19.38 24.16
CA HIS A 32 6.97 19.40 23.50
C HIS A 32 6.92 20.11 22.16
N TYR A 33 5.88 19.83 21.37
CA TYR A 33 5.73 20.40 20.03
C TYR A 33 4.36 20.97 19.82
N ARG A 34 4.31 22.00 18.99
CA ARG A 34 3.06 22.59 18.50
C ARG A 34 3.06 22.60 16.99
N LYS A 35 2.01 22.06 16.39
CA LYS A 35 1.78 22.13 14.96
C LYS A 35 0.65 23.09 14.67
N GLN A 36 0.88 24.02 13.77
CA GLN A 36 -0.08 25.02 13.33
C GLN A 36 -0.29 24.90 11.82
N ARG A 37 -1.54 24.75 11.40
CA ARG A 37 -1.90 24.80 9.98
C ARG A 37 -2.04 26.26 9.55
N VAL A 38 -1.35 26.63 8.48
CA VAL A 38 -1.41 27.98 7.91
C VAL A 38 -2.50 28.02 6.85
N ALA A 39 -3.43 28.97 6.97
CA ALA A 39 -4.46 29.17 5.96
C ALA A 39 -3.85 29.75 4.68
N GLY A 40 -4.10 29.12 3.53
CA GLY A 40 -3.54 29.54 2.25
C GLY A 40 -4.09 28.78 1.06
N GLN A 41 -3.69 29.19 -0.14
CA GLN A 41 -4.05 28.50 -1.39
C GLN A 41 -3.33 27.15 -1.54
N VAL A 42 -2.13 27.06 -0.97
CA VAL A 42 -1.28 25.88 -0.95
C VAL A 42 -1.35 25.31 0.47
N TYR A 43 -1.28 23.98 0.61
CA TYR A 43 -1.22 23.38 1.94
C TYR A 43 0.11 23.74 2.59
N GLN A 44 0.03 24.31 3.79
CA GLN A 44 1.17 24.63 4.63
C GLN A 44 0.85 24.32 6.09
N ALA A 45 1.79 23.65 6.76
CA ALA A 45 1.75 23.42 8.20
C ALA A 45 3.13 23.64 8.79
N GLU A 46 3.18 24.25 9.96
CA GLU A 46 4.41 24.62 10.66
C GLU A 46 4.46 23.88 12.00
N VAL A 47 5.64 23.37 12.34
CA VAL A 47 5.89 22.64 13.58
C VAL A 47 6.93 23.41 14.37
N TYR A 48 6.60 23.72 15.62
CA TYR A 48 7.41 24.50 16.55
C TYR A 48 7.82 23.66 17.74
N ASP A 49 9.01 23.96 18.27
CA ASP A 49 9.36 23.58 19.63
C ASP A 49 8.56 24.45 20.59
N PHE A 50 7.82 23.83 21.51
CA PHE A 50 6.91 24.56 22.37
C PHE A 50 7.64 25.46 23.39
N THR A 51 8.81 25.03 23.87
CA THR A 51 9.53 25.75 24.93
C THR A 51 10.27 26.97 24.40
N SER A 52 10.92 26.83 23.24
CA SER A 52 11.69 27.91 22.61
C SER A 52 10.91 28.72 21.58
N GLU A 53 9.68 28.28 21.23
CA GLU A 53 8.87 28.83 20.15
C GLU A 53 9.59 28.86 18.79
N SER A 54 10.65 28.06 18.64
CA SER A 54 11.44 28.01 17.42
C SER A 54 10.75 27.15 16.36
N LEU A 55 10.72 27.66 15.12
CA LEU A 55 10.22 26.89 13.97
C LEU A 55 11.19 25.75 13.69
N LEU A 56 10.70 24.51 13.77
CA LEU A 56 11.46 23.30 13.55
C LEU A 56 11.34 22.81 12.11
N ALA A 57 10.11 22.78 11.59
CA ALA A 57 9.85 22.33 10.23
C ALA A 57 8.61 22.99 9.63
N THR A 58 8.62 23.16 8.30
CA THR A 58 7.48 23.57 7.50
C THR A 58 7.15 22.47 6.49
N ALA A 59 5.93 21.95 6.54
CA ALA A 59 5.39 21.05 5.53
C ALA A 59 4.65 21.84 4.46
N THR A 60 4.91 21.57 3.19
CA THR A 60 4.23 22.21 2.05
C THR A 60 3.78 21.18 1.02
N ALA A 61 2.62 21.42 0.41
CA ALA A 61 2.13 20.62 -0.71
C ALA A 61 1.09 21.39 -1.54
N PRO A 62 0.91 21.08 -2.85
CA PRO A 62 -0.09 21.74 -3.69
C PRO A 62 -1.52 21.70 -3.12
N SER A 63 -1.86 20.63 -2.42
CA SER A 63 -3.11 20.46 -1.68
C SER A 63 -2.88 19.60 -0.45
N VAL A 64 -3.82 19.63 0.50
CA VAL A 64 -3.80 18.78 1.72
C VAL A 64 -3.75 17.30 1.37
N THR A 65 -4.43 16.92 0.28
CA THR A 65 -4.57 15.55 -0.22
C THR A 65 -3.50 15.17 -1.25
N SER A 66 -2.50 16.03 -1.47
CA SER A 66 -1.42 15.75 -2.42
C SER A 66 -0.68 14.46 -2.06
N LYS A 67 -0.33 13.68 -3.09
CA LYS A 67 0.47 12.44 -3.02
C LYS A 67 1.98 12.70 -2.84
N THR A 68 2.41 13.95 -2.91
CA THR A 68 3.79 14.36 -2.65
C THR A 68 3.78 15.57 -1.74
N ARG A 69 4.72 15.60 -0.78
CA ARG A 69 4.90 16.70 0.17
C ARG A 69 6.36 16.98 0.38
N THR A 70 6.66 18.24 0.68
CA THR A 70 8.02 18.67 1.00
C THR A 70 8.03 19.15 2.44
N LEU A 71 8.87 18.53 3.25
CA LEU A 71 9.18 18.98 4.60
C LEU A 71 10.48 19.76 4.56
N LEU A 72 10.47 21.00 5.01
CA LEU A 72 11.66 21.83 5.17
C LEU A 72 11.97 21.95 6.66
N LEU A 73 13.05 21.31 7.12
CA LEU A 73 13.61 21.56 8.45
C LEU A 73 14.33 22.90 8.47
N CYS A 74 14.32 23.59 9.61
CA CYS A 74 14.85 24.95 9.72
C CYS A 74 16.17 25.06 10.50
N ASN A 75 16.60 24.01 11.22
CA ASN A 75 17.86 24.04 11.98
C ASN A 75 18.45 22.63 12.21
N PRO A 76 19.36 22.14 11.34
CA PRO A 76 19.85 22.77 10.11
C PRO A 76 18.80 22.76 8.99
N THR A 77 18.98 23.63 7.99
CA THR A 77 18.05 23.67 6.85
C THR A 77 18.22 22.43 5.97
N SER A 78 17.19 21.60 5.90
CA SER A 78 17.18 20.37 5.10
C SER A 78 15.79 20.12 4.51
N ALA A 79 15.73 19.68 3.26
CA ALA A 79 14.47 19.39 2.58
C ALA A 79 14.30 17.86 2.44
N VAL A 80 13.16 17.35 2.92
CA VAL A 80 12.78 15.95 2.83
C VAL A 80 11.52 15.82 2.00
N GLU A 81 11.58 15.00 0.96
CA GLU A 81 10.44 14.71 0.10
C GLU A 81 9.71 13.46 0.60
N LEU A 82 8.43 13.62 0.94
CA LEU A 82 7.52 12.51 1.22
C LEU A 82 6.79 12.12 -0.07
N LYS A 83 6.83 10.84 -0.43
CA LYS A 83 6.15 10.29 -1.61
C LYS A 83 5.15 9.23 -1.21
N PHE A 84 3.92 9.35 -1.69
CA PHE A 84 2.96 8.26 -1.64
C PHE A 84 3.39 7.17 -2.61
N THR A 85 3.76 6.01 -2.09
CA THR A 85 4.17 4.82 -2.86
C THR A 85 3.08 3.75 -2.90
N GLY A 86 1.98 3.98 -2.21
CA GLY A 86 0.82 3.11 -2.22
C GLY A 86 0.10 3.12 -3.58
N THR A 87 -0.46 1.98 -3.96
CA THR A 87 -1.48 1.89 -5.02
C THR A 87 -2.87 1.75 -4.42
N LEU A 88 -3.00 0.86 -3.43
CA LEU A 88 -4.25 0.49 -2.76
C LEU A 88 -4.16 0.55 -1.23
N THR A 89 -2.95 0.71 -0.69
CA THR A 89 -2.69 0.74 0.76
C THR A 89 -2.04 2.06 1.13
N PHE A 90 -2.28 2.54 2.34
CA PHE A 90 -1.62 3.73 2.86
C PHE A 90 -0.11 3.44 2.99
N ARG A 91 0.67 3.92 2.01
CA ARG A 91 2.13 3.81 2.01
C ARG A 91 2.77 5.11 1.59
N TRP A 92 3.65 5.60 2.45
CA TRP A 92 4.46 6.78 2.21
C TRP A 92 5.91 6.45 2.46
N SER A 93 6.80 6.89 1.56
CA SER A 93 8.24 6.70 1.72
C SER A 93 8.96 8.04 1.75
N PHE A 94 10.04 8.10 2.51
CA PHE A 94 10.99 9.19 2.47
C PHE A 94 12.41 8.69 2.70
N LYS A 95 13.39 9.51 2.36
CA LYS A 95 14.81 9.24 2.59
C LYS A 95 15.34 10.26 3.58
N TRP A 96 16.20 9.79 4.48
CA TRP A 96 16.87 10.63 5.46
C TRP A 96 18.39 10.51 5.28
N GLU A 97 19.10 11.62 5.50
CA GLU A 97 20.57 11.69 5.40
C GLU A 97 21.14 11.22 4.05
N GLU A 98 20.51 11.60 2.94
CA GLU A 98 20.93 11.17 1.59
C GLU A 98 22.35 11.60 1.20
N SER A 99 22.87 12.67 1.82
CA SER A 99 24.23 13.17 1.61
C SER A 99 25.29 12.50 2.48
N SER A 100 24.91 11.79 3.54
CA SER A 100 25.82 11.00 4.36
C SER A 100 26.13 9.68 3.64
N SER A 101 27.25 9.04 3.98
CA SER A 101 27.57 7.69 3.45
C SER A 101 26.52 6.63 3.80
N SER A 102 25.61 6.95 4.72
CA SER A 102 24.50 6.13 5.18
C SER A 102 23.17 6.67 4.65
N ARG A 103 22.64 6.06 3.59
CA ARG A 103 21.30 6.41 3.07
C ARG A 103 20.23 5.58 3.76
N HIS A 104 19.46 6.21 4.66
CA HIS A 104 18.36 5.54 5.34
C HIS A 104 17.04 5.76 4.59
N GLU A 105 16.34 4.67 4.27
CA GLU A 105 15.02 4.71 3.63
C GLU A 105 13.95 4.36 4.67
N PHE A 106 12.91 5.18 4.75
CA PHE A 106 11.79 4.99 5.68
C PHE A 106 10.49 4.82 4.91
N GLU A 107 9.63 3.95 5.40
CA GLU A 107 8.32 3.65 4.84
C GLU A 107 7.27 3.60 5.95
N TRP A 108 6.29 4.48 5.84
CA TRP A 108 5.04 4.39 6.58
C TRP A 108 4.12 3.37 5.92
N LYS A 109 3.60 2.45 6.71
CA LYS A 109 2.55 1.50 6.36
C LYS A 109 1.42 1.65 7.39
N ARG A 110 0.27 2.20 6.96
CA ARG A 110 -0.83 2.56 7.87
C ARG A 110 -0.30 3.37 9.07
N GLU A 111 -0.39 2.82 10.28
CA GLU A 111 -0.04 3.44 11.56
C GLU A 111 1.40 3.17 12.01
N GLU A 112 2.21 2.52 11.17
CA GLU A 112 3.54 2.04 11.51
C GLU A 112 4.60 2.65 10.58
N CYS A 113 5.67 3.19 11.14
CA CYS A 113 6.84 3.66 10.40
C CYS A 113 7.96 2.64 10.49
N TYR A 114 8.45 2.21 9.33
CA TYR A 114 9.53 1.25 9.20
C TYR A 114 10.77 1.90 8.60
N MET A 115 11.94 1.58 9.13
CA MET A 115 13.20 1.80 8.46
C MET A 115 13.54 0.57 7.60
N ILE A 116 13.69 0.78 6.30
CA ILE A 116 13.93 -0.26 5.30
C ILE A 116 15.44 -0.50 5.17
N ARG A 117 15.88 -1.73 5.44
CA ARG A 117 17.32 -2.09 5.44
C ARG A 117 17.59 -3.29 4.55
N LYS A 118 17.68 -3.17 3.23
CA LYS A 118 18.00 -4.34 2.38
C LYS A 118 19.47 -4.77 2.56
N PRO A 119 19.78 -6.07 2.74
CA PRO A 119 18.89 -7.24 2.65
C PRO A 119 18.19 -7.64 3.97
N ASP A 120 18.51 -6.98 5.08
CA ASP A 120 17.88 -7.20 6.38
C ASP A 120 16.35 -6.91 6.37
N PRO A 121 15.60 -7.47 7.33
CA PRO A 121 14.20 -7.12 7.51
C PRO A 121 13.99 -5.63 7.88
N PRO A 122 12.86 -5.02 7.49
CA PRO A 122 12.47 -3.70 7.95
C PRO A 122 12.35 -3.63 9.48
N VAL A 123 12.73 -2.49 10.06
CA VAL A 123 12.71 -2.27 11.51
C VAL A 123 11.65 -1.23 11.85
N LEU A 124 10.72 -1.57 12.74
CA LEU A 124 9.70 -0.63 13.22
C LEU A 124 10.35 0.46 14.07
N VAL A 125 10.12 1.73 13.73
CA VAL A 125 10.75 2.89 14.42
C VAL A 125 9.73 3.85 15.04
N ALA A 126 8.49 3.86 14.53
CA ALA A 126 7.40 4.58 15.17
C ALA A 126 6.08 3.82 14.97
N ILE A 127 5.18 3.96 15.93
CA ILE A 127 3.84 3.42 15.87
C ILE A 127 2.85 4.47 16.38
N THR A 128 1.71 4.57 15.74
CA THR A 128 0.59 5.36 16.23
C THR A 128 -0.50 4.49 16.79
N LYS A 129 -1.34 5.08 17.64
CA LYS A 129 -2.58 4.45 18.09
C LYS A 129 -3.75 5.30 17.66
N GLU A 130 -4.63 4.72 16.87
CA GLU A 130 -5.97 5.23 16.64
C GLU A 130 -6.94 4.64 17.70
N PRO A 131 -7.73 5.47 18.40
CA PRO A 131 -8.75 4.97 19.29
C PRO A 131 -9.87 4.33 18.45
N ALA A 132 -10.37 3.17 18.90
CA ALA A 132 -11.41 2.44 18.20
C ALA A 132 -12.59 3.35 17.83
N GLY A 133 -12.98 3.34 16.55
CA GLY A 133 -14.07 4.16 16.01
C GLY A 133 -13.72 5.60 15.62
N ARG A 134 -12.44 6.03 15.65
CA ARG A 134 -12.01 7.32 15.10
C ARG A 134 -10.76 7.20 14.24
N LEU A 135 -10.82 7.71 13.01
CA LEU A 135 -9.69 7.84 12.08
C LEU A 135 -8.75 9.00 12.45
N LYS A 136 -8.52 9.20 13.75
CA LYS A 136 -7.66 10.27 14.28
C LYS A 136 -6.63 9.68 15.20
N THR A 137 -5.37 9.87 14.84
CA THR A 137 -4.22 9.58 15.68
C THR A 137 -4.41 10.19 17.08
N SER A 138 -4.37 9.35 18.11
CA SER A 138 -4.46 9.80 19.50
C SER A 138 -3.10 9.87 20.18
N SER A 139 -2.19 8.95 19.85
CA SER A 139 -0.84 8.94 20.39
C SER A 139 0.16 8.46 19.35
N ILE A 140 1.38 8.97 19.47
CA ILE A 140 2.55 8.64 18.67
C ILE A 140 3.60 8.09 19.61
N GLN A 141 4.18 6.95 19.26
CA GLN A 141 5.23 6.32 20.05
C GLN A 141 6.44 6.12 19.15
N ILE A 142 7.54 6.80 19.48
CA ILE A 142 8.81 6.65 18.79
C ILE A 142 9.63 5.60 19.55
N LEU A 143 10.03 4.56 18.82
CA LEU A 143 10.78 3.43 19.36
C LEU A 143 12.27 3.75 19.32
N ASP A 144 12.69 4.69 20.18
CA ASP A 144 14.06 5.23 20.19
C ASP A 144 15.12 4.13 20.36
N TYR A 145 14.80 3.08 21.13
CA TYR A 145 15.64 1.89 21.23
C TYR A 145 16.01 1.27 19.87
N ASN A 146 15.07 1.24 18.91
CA ASN A 146 15.34 0.72 17.58
C ASN A 146 16.19 1.71 16.78
N LEU A 147 15.94 3.02 16.88
CA LEU A 147 16.74 4.04 16.21
C LEU A 147 18.19 4.09 16.72
N ASN A 148 18.41 3.90 18.02
CA ASN A 148 19.72 3.94 18.66
C ASN A 148 20.70 2.84 18.20
N ARG A 149 20.21 1.82 17.50
CA ARG A 149 21.02 0.72 16.94
C ARG A 149 21.62 1.05 15.57
N PHE A 150 21.30 2.21 15.02
CA PHE A 150 21.70 2.62 13.68
C PHE A 150 22.47 3.93 13.73
N ASP A 151 23.40 4.08 12.78
CA ASP A 151 24.22 5.27 12.59
C ASP A 151 23.37 6.33 11.88
N ILE A 152 22.48 6.96 12.65
CA ILE A 152 21.69 8.13 12.26
C ILE A 152 22.39 9.34 12.90
N ASP A 153 22.89 10.23 12.06
CA ASP A 153 23.70 11.38 12.47
C ASP A 153 22.84 12.44 13.18
N ASP A 154 21.69 12.76 12.60
CA ASP A 154 20.71 13.74 13.10
C ASP A 154 19.40 13.04 13.50
N ARG A 155 19.44 12.41 14.67
CA ARG A 155 18.26 11.74 15.26
C ARG A 155 17.13 12.73 15.56
N LYS A 156 17.47 13.96 15.92
CA LYS A 156 16.46 14.97 16.27
C LYS A 156 15.73 15.46 15.04
N GLY A 157 16.46 15.71 13.95
CA GLY A 157 15.86 16.00 12.65
C GLY A 157 14.95 14.86 12.17
N LEU A 158 15.38 13.60 12.33
CA LEU A 158 14.55 12.45 11.99
C LEU A 158 13.26 12.40 12.82
N GLU A 159 13.35 12.65 14.13
CA GLU A 159 12.19 12.74 15.03
C GLU A 159 11.18 13.77 14.50
N ILE A 160 11.66 14.99 14.19
CA ILE A 160 10.84 16.08 13.66
C ILE A 160 10.20 15.68 12.32
N VAL A 161 10.93 15.00 11.43
CA VAL A 161 10.40 14.50 10.16
C VAL A 161 9.30 13.49 10.37
N ILE A 162 9.50 12.50 11.24
CA ILE A 162 8.50 11.46 11.54
C ILE A 162 7.22 12.11 12.09
N LEU A 163 7.35 13.02 13.05
CA LEU A 163 6.21 13.73 13.64
C LEU A 163 5.48 14.62 12.62
N THR A 164 6.24 15.41 11.85
CA THR A 164 5.66 16.31 10.85
C THR A 164 4.96 15.53 9.74
N ALA A 165 5.57 14.45 9.24
CA ALA A 165 4.97 13.59 8.23
C ALA A 165 3.62 13.05 8.71
N LEU A 166 3.59 12.47 9.91
CA LEU A 166 2.37 11.93 10.51
C LEU A 166 1.28 12.98 10.66
N LEU A 167 1.60 14.15 11.22
CA LEU A 167 0.64 15.23 11.41
C LEU A 167 0.06 15.75 10.10
N THR A 168 0.83 15.69 9.01
CA THR A 168 0.31 16.02 7.69
C THR A 168 -0.62 14.92 7.18
N PHE A 169 -0.34 13.65 7.44
CA PHE A 169 -1.20 12.54 7.04
C PHE A 169 -2.57 12.65 7.73
N GLN A 170 -2.57 13.03 9.01
CA GLN A 170 -3.79 13.31 9.75
C GLN A 170 -4.63 14.41 9.09
N ASP A 171 -4.01 15.52 8.67
CA ASP A 171 -4.75 16.59 7.95
C ASP A 171 -5.40 16.09 6.67
N SER A 172 -4.78 15.11 6.02
CA SER A 172 -5.28 14.52 4.77
C SER A 172 -6.48 13.65 5.03
N ASN A 173 -6.37 12.78 6.04
CA ASN A 173 -7.47 11.94 6.49
C ASN A 173 -8.65 12.81 6.95
N ASP A 174 -8.40 13.86 7.72
CA ASP A 174 -9.44 14.81 8.13
C ASP A 174 -10.09 15.50 6.92
N ALA A 175 -9.33 15.84 5.88
CA ALA A 175 -9.87 16.42 4.65
C ALA A 175 -10.68 15.41 3.79
N TYR A 176 -10.36 14.11 3.86
CA TYR A 176 -11.14 13.06 3.19
C TYR A 176 -12.43 12.72 3.95
N HIS A 177 -12.41 12.79 5.29
CA HIS A 177 -13.47 12.30 6.15
C HIS A 177 -14.30 13.41 6.82
N SER A 178 -14.01 14.68 6.57
CA SER A 178 -14.91 15.76 7.00
C SER A 178 -16.23 15.61 6.24
N PRO A 179 -17.39 15.46 6.92
CA PRO A 179 -18.69 15.51 6.27
C PRO A 179 -18.76 16.79 5.45
N LYS A 180 -19.09 16.68 4.16
CA LYS A 180 -19.37 17.84 3.29
C LYS A 180 -20.71 18.47 3.67
N ASP A 181 -20.91 18.80 4.94
CA ASP A 181 -22.06 19.56 5.38
C ASP A 181 -21.69 21.05 5.37
N ASN A 182 -22.42 21.81 4.54
CA ASN A 182 -22.45 23.27 4.46
C ASN A 182 -21.34 24.02 3.68
N ALA A 183 -20.90 23.50 2.53
CA ALA A 183 -20.22 24.30 1.51
C ALA A 183 -21.15 24.70 0.34
N SER A 184 -22.36 25.20 0.64
CA SER A 184 -23.18 25.85 -0.40
C SER A 184 -24.18 26.88 0.16
N SER A 185 -23.74 27.83 0.98
CA SER A 185 -24.41 29.14 1.10
C SER A 185 -23.61 30.14 1.94
N SER A 186 -22.70 30.87 1.28
CA SER A 186 -22.24 32.16 1.80
C SER A 186 -22.28 33.19 0.68
N LYS A 187 -23.48 33.70 0.40
CA LYS A 187 -23.67 35.04 -0.15
C LYS A 187 -24.12 35.94 1.00
N THR A 188 -23.23 36.87 1.36
CA THR A 188 -23.53 38.26 1.74
C THR A 188 -24.85 38.55 2.47
N SER A 189 -24.78 39.04 3.71
CA SER A 189 -25.02 40.47 4.03
C SER A 189 -25.07 40.72 5.54
N ALA A 190 -24.54 41.87 5.93
CA ALA A 190 -24.47 42.41 7.29
C ALA A 190 -25.84 42.76 7.90
N SER A 191 -25.91 42.81 9.24
CA SER A 191 -26.18 44.03 10.05
C SER A 191 -26.79 43.74 11.43
N THR A 192 -26.07 44.20 12.47
CA THR A 192 -26.50 45.00 13.64
C THR A 192 -27.65 44.51 14.55
N THR A 193 -27.36 44.15 15.81
CA THR A 193 -27.53 45.01 17.02
C THR A 193 -27.27 44.23 18.34
N PRO A 194 -26.74 44.88 19.40
CA PRO A 194 -26.56 44.31 20.75
C PRO A 194 -27.69 44.75 21.72
N VAL A 195 -27.88 44.06 22.86
CA VAL A 195 -28.63 44.42 24.12
C VAL A 195 -29.09 43.11 24.80
N VAL A 196 -29.07 42.81 26.11
CA VAL A 196 -28.68 43.47 27.38
C VAL A 196 -28.54 42.36 28.47
N LEU A 197 -27.71 42.64 29.48
CA LEU A 197 -27.48 41.86 30.71
C LEU A 197 -28.64 41.92 31.72
N SER A 198 -28.89 40.82 32.45
CA SER A 198 -29.47 40.80 33.81
C SER A 198 -29.20 39.45 34.52
N PRO A 199 -28.66 39.44 35.76
CA PRO A 199 -28.73 38.30 36.71
C PRO A 199 -29.44 38.71 38.03
N PRO A 200 -29.52 37.88 39.09
CA PRO A 200 -29.86 36.45 39.19
C PRO A 200 -31.05 36.22 40.17
N THR A 201 -31.67 35.04 40.18
CA THR A 201 -32.37 34.55 41.38
C THR A 201 -32.13 33.05 41.50
N ALA A 202 -31.42 32.69 42.57
CA ALA A 202 -31.18 31.32 42.98
C ALA A 202 -32.48 30.68 43.49
N LEU A 203 -32.67 29.39 43.18
CA LEU A 203 -33.21 28.34 44.05
C LEU A 203 -33.15 27.01 43.26
N SER A 204 -32.16 26.18 43.55
CA SER A 204 -32.21 24.73 43.28
C SER A 204 -33.29 24.12 44.21
N PRO A 205 -34.01 23.01 43.86
CA PRO A 205 -33.37 21.73 43.51
C PRO A 205 -34.14 20.81 42.53
N SER A 206 -33.43 20.25 41.55
CA SER A 206 -33.45 18.80 41.20
C SER A 206 -32.58 18.59 39.95
N PRO A 207 -31.80 17.50 39.86
CA PRO A 207 -31.08 17.19 38.64
C PRO A 207 -32.10 16.85 37.53
N PRO A 208 -31.95 17.40 36.32
CA PRO A 208 -32.83 17.05 35.21
C PRO A 208 -32.74 15.54 34.96
N PRO A 209 -33.86 14.86 34.64
CA PRO A 209 -33.84 13.44 34.33
C PRO A 209 -32.85 13.20 33.19
N ILE A 210 -31.93 12.26 33.41
CA ILE A 210 -30.97 11.79 32.42
C ILE A 210 -31.77 11.44 31.16
N PRO A 211 -31.43 12.00 29.98
CA PRO A 211 -32.14 11.67 28.76
C PRO A 211 -32.12 10.14 28.56
N PRO A 212 -33.24 9.53 28.16
CA PRO A 212 -33.28 8.10 27.86
C PRO A 212 -32.17 7.77 26.87
N LYS A 213 -31.44 6.67 27.11
CA LYS A 213 -30.42 6.17 26.18
C LYS A 213 -31.04 6.13 24.78
N PRO A 214 -30.37 6.68 23.75
CA PRO A 214 -30.87 6.58 22.39
C PRO A 214 -31.11 5.11 22.06
N ASP A 215 -32.23 4.83 21.38
CA ASP A 215 -32.57 3.49 20.93
C ASP A 215 -31.37 2.91 20.16
N PRO A 216 -31.08 1.60 20.32
CA PRO A 216 -29.95 0.97 19.64
C PRO A 216 -30.03 1.27 18.14
N GLU A 217 -28.98 1.89 17.59
CA GLU A 217 -28.94 2.27 16.18
C GLU A 217 -29.23 1.03 15.33
N THR A 218 -30.31 1.05 14.54
CA THR A 218 -30.70 -0.06 13.67
C THR A 218 -30.30 0.19 12.21
N GLY A 219 -30.09 -0.88 11.45
CA GLY A 219 -29.86 -0.81 9.99
C GLY A 219 -28.40 -0.54 9.61
N VAL A 220 -28.18 0.29 8.58
CA VAL A 220 -26.84 0.60 8.04
C VAL A 220 -25.89 1.17 9.11
N ASN A 221 -26.38 2.00 10.03
CA ASN A 221 -25.57 2.55 11.13
C ASN A 221 -25.06 1.45 12.08
N ARG A 222 -25.89 0.42 12.32
CA ARG A 222 -25.49 -0.74 13.12
C ARG A 222 -24.38 -1.52 12.43
N ILE A 223 -24.49 -1.72 11.12
CA ILE A 223 -23.45 -2.38 10.33
C ILE A 223 -22.16 -1.56 10.38
N ALA A 224 -22.25 -0.23 10.22
CA ALA A 224 -21.10 0.65 10.31
C ALA A 224 -20.41 0.55 11.69
N GLU A 225 -21.17 0.48 12.78
CA GLU A 225 -20.63 0.26 14.14
C GLU A 225 -19.91 -1.10 14.26
N LEU A 226 -20.56 -2.18 13.79
CA LEU A 226 -19.98 -3.54 13.82
C LEU A 226 -18.68 -3.63 13.01
N GLN A 227 -18.62 -2.98 11.84
CA GLN A 227 -17.39 -2.93 11.03
C GLN A 227 -16.35 -1.98 11.62
N ALA A 228 -16.75 -0.85 12.20
CA ALA A 228 -15.85 0.11 12.85
C ALA A 228 -15.12 -0.51 14.05
N ALA A 229 -15.77 -1.42 14.78
CA ALA A 229 -15.15 -2.18 15.86
C ALA A 229 -13.98 -3.08 15.39
N ARG A 230 -13.96 -3.49 14.11
CA ARG A 230 -12.92 -4.33 13.52
C ARG A 230 -11.74 -3.53 12.95
N GLY A 231 -11.94 -2.25 12.62
CA GLY A 231 -10.88 -1.33 12.17
C GLY A 231 -10.38 -1.55 10.73
N GLU A 232 -11.09 -2.35 9.92
CA GLU A 232 -10.73 -2.67 8.53
C GLU A 232 -11.64 -1.86 7.57
N LEU A 233 -11.16 -0.73 7.04
CA LEU A 233 -12.00 0.21 6.28
C LEU A 233 -12.51 -0.29 4.92
N ASN A 234 -11.74 -1.15 4.25
CA ASN A 234 -12.08 -1.68 2.92
C ASN A 234 -12.64 -3.09 2.98
N GLU A 235 -12.85 -3.63 4.19
CA GLU A 235 -13.17 -5.02 4.43
C GLU A 235 -14.45 -5.11 5.25
N VAL A 236 -15.45 -5.76 4.68
CA VAL A 236 -16.77 -5.91 5.28
C VAL A 236 -16.94 -7.37 5.61
N THR A 237 -16.98 -7.67 6.91
CA THR A 237 -17.28 -9.02 7.39
C THR A 237 -18.78 -9.18 7.56
N VAL A 238 -19.38 -10.09 6.81
CA VAL A 238 -20.81 -10.38 6.92
C VAL A 238 -21.04 -11.32 8.09
N GLU A 239 -21.75 -10.84 9.09
CA GLU A 239 -22.12 -11.58 10.30
C GLU A 239 -23.58 -12.03 10.23
N ASP A 240 -24.05 -12.72 11.28
CA ASP A 240 -25.45 -13.13 11.39
C ASP A 240 -26.37 -11.94 11.66
N GLU A 241 -25.86 -10.93 12.39
CA GLU A 241 -26.55 -9.69 12.71
C GLU A 241 -26.73 -8.80 11.46
N GLY A 242 -27.87 -8.10 11.34
CA GLY A 242 -28.16 -7.18 10.25
C GLY A 242 -28.66 -7.81 8.94
N SER A 243 -29.40 -7.04 8.13
CA SER A 243 -30.01 -7.54 6.90
C SER A 243 -29.07 -7.47 5.69
N VAL A 244 -29.38 -8.23 4.64
CA VAL A 244 -28.65 -8.16 3.36
C VAL A 244 -28.69 -6.74 2.79
N ASP A 245 -29.83 -6.06 2.88
CA ASP A 245 -30.03 -4.72 2.36
C ASP A 245 -29.18 -3.67 3.10
N ASP A 246 -29.02 -3.82 4.42
CA ASP A 246 -28.19 -2.93 5.23
C ASP A 246 -26.71 -3.05 4.86
N TYR A 247 -26.22 -4.30 4.76
CA TYR A 247 -24.85 -4.58 4.32
C TYR A 247 -24.61 -4.09 2.89
N ALA A 248 -25.56 -4.32 1.98
CA ALA A 248 -25.44 -3.89 0.60
C ALA A 248 -25.41 -2.35 0.48
N SER A 249 -26.25 -1.66 1.25
CA SER A 249 -26.27 -0.20 1.33
C SER A 249 -24.97 0.35 1.92
N TYR A 250 -24.42 -0.31 2.95
CA TYR A 250 -23.12 0.03 3.52
C TYR A 250 -21.98 -0.13 2.50
N CYS A 251 -21.88 -1.29 1.85
CA CYS A 251 -20.88 -1.54 0.81
C CYS A 251 -21.01 -0.58 -0.37
N TRP A 252 -22.25 -0.22 -0.74
CA TRP A 252 -22.51 0.78 -1.76
C TRP A 252 -22.02 2.17 -1.33
N GLY A 253 -22.29 2.60 -0.10
CA GLY A 253 -21.80 3.85 0.45
C GLY A 253 -20.27 3.95 0.41
N LEU A 254 -19.57 2.87 0.76
CA LEU A 254 -18.10 2.81 0.61
C LEU A 254 -17.66 3.00 -0.86
N LEU A 255 -18.35 2.37 -1.80
CA LEU A 255 -18.05 2.48 -3.23
C LEU A 255 -18.45 3.82 -3.87
N GLN A 256 -19.21 4.67 -3.18
CA GLN A 256 -19.49 6.03 -3.64
C GLN A 256 -18.28 6.96 -3.51
N ASP A 257 -17.37 6.67 -2.57
CA ASP A 257 -16.14 7.46 -2.43
C ASP A 257 -15.21 7.20 -3.63
N ASP A 258 -14.80 8.26 -4.32
CA ASP A 258 -13.87 8.21 -5.46
C ASP A 258 -12.49 7.68 -5.07
N ALA A 259 -12.06 7.87 -3.82
CA ALA A 259 -10.83 7.30 -3.30
C ALA A 259 -10.95 5.79 -3.05
N MET A 260 -12.17 5.28 -2.87
CA MET A 260 -12.45 3.87 -2.66
C MET A 260 -12.51 3.14 -4.01
N LEU A 261 -11.42 2.47 -4.35
CA LEU A 261 -11.30 1.73 -5.62
C LEU A 261 -11.87 0.32 -5.53
N PHE A 262 -11.91 -0.29 -4.34
CA PHE A 262 -12.47 -1.62 -4.13
C PHE A 262 -13.01 -1.82 -2.72
N VAL A 263 -13.92 -2.77 -2.56
CA VAL A 263 -14.43 -3.26 -1.27
C VAL A 263 -14.32 -4.77 -1.25
N MET A 264 -13.83 -5.33 -0.14
CA MET A 264 -13.73 -6.75 0.12
C MET A 264 -14.89 -7.17 1.02
N VAL A 265 -15.68 -8.16 0.61
CA VAL A 265 -16.78 -8.72 1.40
C VAL A 265 -16.42 -10.16 1.75
N LYS A 266 -16.25 -10.47 3.04
CA LYS A 266 -15.84 -11.79 3.53
C LYS A 266 -16.84 -12.41 4.50
N SER A 267 -16.75 -13.73 4.63
CA SER A 267 -17.43 -14.53 5.66
C SER A 267 -16.40 -15.17 6.59
N ASP A 268 -16.71 -15.20 7.88
CA ASP A 268 -15.91 -15.92 8.87
C ASP A 268 -16.38 -17.38 9.03
N THR A 269 -17.63 -17.67 8.65
CA THR A 269 -18.23 -19.00 8.76
C THR A 269 -18.92 -19.49 7.48
N LYS A 270 -19.03 -20.81 7.34
CA LYS A 270 -19.71 -21.48 6.21
C LYS A 270 -21.19 -21.08 6.05
N GLU A 271 -21.85 -20.67 7.14
CA GLU A 271 -23.28 -20.33 7.18
C GLU A 271 -23.53 -18.96 6.55
N GLN A 272 -22.55 -18.06 6.65
CA GLN A 272 -22.61 -16.70 6.11
C GLN A 272 -22.25 -16.61 4.63
N VAL A 273 -21.69 -17.68 4.03
CA VAL A 273 -21.25 -17.69 2.63
C VAL A 273 -22.37 -17.28 1.68
N GLN A 274 -23.59 -17.80 1.89
CA GLN A 274 -24.72 -17.45 1.04
C GLN A 274 -25.13 -15.98 1.22
N LYS A 275 -25.08 -15.46 2.46
CA LYS A 275 -25.39 -14.07 2.78
C LYS A 275 -24.38 -13.12 2.11
N VAL A 276 -23.09 -13.45 2.11
CA VAL A 276 -22.05 -12.67 1.40
C VAL A 276 -22.35 -12.53 -0.09
N VAL A 277 -22.72 -13.63 -0.75
CA VAL A 277 -23.05 -13.61 -2.18
C VAL A 277 -24.26 -12.71 -2.45
N GLN A 278 -25.30 -12.81 -1.61
CA GLN A 278 -26.48 -11.95 -1.72
C GLN A 278 -26.18 -10.47 -1.51
N VAL A 279 -25.36 -10.13 -0.50
CA VAL A 279 -24.91 -8.76 -0.23
C VAL A 279 -24.18 -8.18 -1.44
N VAL A 280 -23.28 -8.95 -2.05
CA VAL A 280 -22.54 -8.52 -3.25
C VAL A 280 -23.47 -8.28 -4.43
N GLU A 281 -24.43 -9.18 -4.67
CA GLU A 281 -25.40 -9.03 -5.76
C GLU A 281 -26.29 -7.80 -5.56
N GLU A 282 -26.82 -7.60 -4.36
CA GLU A 282 -27.65 -6.42 -4.05
C GLU A 282 -26.84 -5.12 -4.09
N THR A 283 -25.57 -5.12 -3.67
CA THR A 283 -24.67 -3.96 -3.82
C THR A 283 -24.54 -3.57 -5.29
N LYS A 284 -24.33 -4.55 -6.18
CA LYS A 284 -24.29 -4.32 -7.64
C LYS A 284 -25.63 -3.81 -8.17
N ARG A 285 -26.75 -4.33 -7.65
CA ARG A 285 -28.09 -3.91 -8.04
C ARG A 285 -28.38 -2.46 -7.66
N ILE A 286 -28.00 -2.04 -6.46
CA ILE A 286 -28.11 -0.65 -5.98
C ILE A 286 -27.32 0.27 -6.91
N ARG A 287 -26.06 -0.08 -7.21
CA ARG A 287 -25.21 0.69 -8.15
C ARG A 287 -25.82 0.80 -9.54
N TYR A 288 -26.34 -0.29 -10.08
CA TYR A 288 -26.98 -0.30 -11.40
C TYR A 288 -28.23 0.60 -11.43
N ARG A 289 -29.06 0.57 -10.38
CA ARG A 289 -30.22 1.45 -10.23
C ARG A 289 -29.83 2.93 -10.13
N ALA A 290 -28.64 3.25 -9.61
CA ALA A 290 -28.12 4.60 -9.51
C ALA A 290 -27.61 5.18 -10.86
N GLY A 291 -27.71 4.42 -11.96
CA GLY A 291 -27.34 4.89 -13.30
C GLY A 291 -25.82 4.85 -13.60
N LEU A 292 -25.04 4.17 -12.76
CA LEU A 292 -23.61 3.94 -12.99
C LEU A 292 -23.44 2.64 -13.77
N GLU A 293 -23.37 2.77 -15.09
CA GLU A 293 -23.24 1.64 -16.03
C GLU A 293 -21.85 0.99 -16.01
N ASP A 294 -20.86 1.62 -15.37
CA ASP A 294 -19.53 1.06 -15.20
C ASP A 294 -19.56 -0.23 -14.38
N GLN A 295 -19.20 -1.33 -15.03
CA GLN A 295 -19.24 -2.67 -14.46
C GLN A 295 -18.17 -2.85 -13.39
N LEU A 296 -18.59 -3.21 -12.16
CA LEU A 296 -17.66 -3.61 -11.11
C LEU A 296 -16.97 -4.93 -11.46
N HIS A 297 -15.64 -4.94 -11.40
CA HIS A 297 -14.86 -6.16 -11.47
C HIS A 297 -15.05 -6.98 -10.18
N GLN A 298 -15.34 -8.28 -10.33
CA GLN A 298 -15.57 -9.18 -9.21
C GLN A 298 -14.48 -10.27 -9.18
N TYR A 299 -13.82 -10.42 -8.04
CA TYR A 299 -12.81 -11.47 -7.82
C TYR A 299 -13.17 -12.31 -6.60
N VAL A 300 -13.38 -13.61 -6.81
CA VAL A 300 -13.76 -14.54 -5.74
C VAL A 300 -12.56 -15.37 -5.31
N THR A 301 -12.24 -15.31 -4.02
CA THR A 301 -11.22 -16.14 -3.38
C THR A 301 -11.90 -17.04 -2.35
N THR A 302 -11.53 -18.32 -2.33
CA THR A 302 -12.01 -19.28 -1.33
C THR A 302 -10.81 -19.82 -0.57
N ASP A 303 -10.90 -19.87 0.76
CA ASP A 303 -9.85 -20.47 1.58
C ASP A 303 -10.03 -21.98 1.56
N THR A 304 -9.48 -22.62 0.53
CA THR A 304 -9.44 -24.08 0.47
C THR A 304 -8.08 -24.53 0.95
N LYS A 305 -8.01 -25.02 2.21
CA LYS A 305 -6.85 -25.76 2.70
C LYS A 305 -6.50 -26.84 1.66
N PRO A 306 -5.23 -27.02 1.27
CA PRO A 306 -4.86 -28.01 0.27
C PRO A 306 -5.26 -29.40 0.78
N LYS A 307 -6.34 -29.96 0.21
CA LYS A 307 -6.70 -31.35 0.44
C LYS A 307 -5.51 -32.19 -0.07
N GLY A 308 -4.86 -32.89 0.87
CA GLY A 308 -3.77 -33.82 0.55
C GLY A 308 -4.16 -34.80 -0.56
N PRO A 309 -3.18 -35.52 -1.14
CA PRO A 309 -3.41 -36.36 -2.31
C PRO A 309 -4.59 -37.31 -2.08
N LYS A 310 -5.67 -37.13 -2.86
CA LYS A 310 -6.85 -38.00 -2.81
C LYS A 310 -6.41 -39.43 -3.15
N ARG A 311 -6.36 -40.30 -2.14
CA ARG A 311 -6.31 -41.75 -2.38
C ARG A 311 -7.65 -42.17 -2.97
N ILE A 312 -7.66 -42.47 -4.26
CA ILE A 312 -8.82 -43.04 -4.94
C ILE A 312 -8.87 -44.51 -4.50
N ASN A 313 -9.77 -44.84 -3.57
CA ASN A 313 -10.06 -46.23 -3.26
C ASN A 313 -10.91 -46.79 -4.41
N LEU A 314 -10.40 -47.83 -5.07
CA LEU A 314 -11.00 -48.42 -6.27
C LEU A 314 -12.13 -49.42 -5.96
N ASP A 315 -12.36 -49.73 -4.67
CA ASP A 315 -13.32 -50.74 -4.19
C ASP A 315 -14.63 -50.15 -3.65
N ASP A 316 -14.78 -48.81 -3.62
CA ASP A 316 -16.00 -48.18 -3.10
C ASP A 316 -17.17 -48.36 -4.07
N ARG A 317 -18.15 -49.18 -3.67
CA ARG A 317 -19.47 -49.28 -4.31
C ARG A 317 -20.09 -47.88 -4.40
N LYS A 318 -20.16 -47.35 -5.62
CA LYS A 318 -20.87 -46.12 -6.07
C LYS A 318 -21.08 -45.08 -4.96
N PRO A 319 -20.27 -44.01 -4.88
CA PRO A 319 -20.51 -42.96 -3.90
C PRO A 319 -21.90 -42.36 -4.15
N ASN A 320 -22.70 -42.28 -3.08
CA ASN A 320 -23.90 -41.47 -3.05
C ASN A 320 -23.53 -40.07 -3.58
N LYS A 321 -24.40 -39.49 -4.43
CA LYS A 321 -24.17 -38.18 -5.06
C LYS A 321 -23.63 -37.20 -4.02
N PRO A 322 -22.50 -36.52 -4.26
CA PRO A 322 -21.94 -35.59 -3.29
C PRO A 322 -22.96 -34.47 -3.07
N THR A 323 -23.54 -34.43 -1.87
CA THR A 323 -24.30 -33.28 -1.38
C THR A 323 -23.36 -32.08 -1.39
N TYR A 324 -23.79 -30.99 -2.02
CA TYR A 324 -22.97 -29.78 -2.11
C TYR A 324 -22.69 -29.25 -0.70
N GLU A 325 -21.40 -29.17 -0.35
CA GLU A 325 -20.94 -28.50 0.87
C GLU A 325 -20.36 -27.12 0.48
N PRO A 326 -20.89 -26.03 1.03
CA PRO A 326 -20.33 -24.70 0.78
C PRO A 326 -18.90 -24.59 1.35
N PRO A 327 -18.07 -23.68 0.80
CA PRO A 327 -16.73 -23.41 1.31
C PRO A 327 -16.70 -23.05 2.81
N GLU A 328 -15.58 -23.29 3.49
CA GLU A 328 -15.40 -22.89 4.90
C GLU A 328 -15.51 -21.36 5.06
N SER A 329 -14.97 -20.60 4.11
CA SER A 329 -15.09 -19.16 4.00
C SER A 329 -14.98 -18.72 2.52
N ILE A 330 -15.61 -17.60 2.20
CA ILE A 330 -15.50 -16.91 0.91
C ILE A 330 -15.11 -15.45 1.13
N CYS A 331 -14.28 -14.95 0.22
CA CYS A 331 -13.90 -13.54 0.13
C CYS A 331 -14.15 -13.05 -1.30
N ILE A 332 -14.96 -12.02 -1.45
CA ILE A 332 -15.32 -11.44 -2.75
C ILE A 332 -14.84 -9.99 -2.80
N HIS A 333 -14.01 -9.66 -3.79
CA HIS A 333 -13.55 -8.30 -4.04
C HIS A 333 -14.42 -7.67 -5.13
N LEU A 334 -14.97 -6.49 -4.84
CA LEU A 334 -15.66 -5.63 -5.79
C LEU A 334 -14.79 -4.42 -6.08
N SER A 335 -14.34 -4.26 -7.33
CA SER A 335 -13.40 -3.20 -7.71
C SER A 335 -13.91 -2.38 -8.89
N LYS A 336 -13.66 -1.07 -8.84
CA LYS A 336 -13.86 -0.12 -9.94
C LYS A 336 -12.79 -0.28 -11.04
N ILE A 337 -11.63 -0.85 -10.70
CA ILE A 337 -10.50 -1.06 -11.62
C ILE A 337 -10.15 -2.54 -11.74
N PRO A 338 -9.58 -3.00 -12.87
CA PRO A 338 -9.14 -4.38 -13.00
C PRO A 338 -7.98 -4.69 -12.04
N MET A 339 -8.08 -5.82 -11.33
CA MET A 339 -7.06 -6.36 -10.41
C MET A 339 -6.41 -7.63 -11.01
N PRO A 340 -5.38 -7.51 -11.86
CA PRO A 340 -4.76 -8.64 -12.56
C PRO A 340 -4.11 -9.66 -11.62
N GLU A 341 -3.67 -9.24 -10.44
CA GLU A 341 -3.08 -10.11 -9.42
C GLU A 341 -4.06 -11.11 -8.81
N LEU A 342 -5.35 -10.78 -8.79
CA LEU A 342 -6.43 -11.65 -8.32
C LEU A 342 -7.04 -12.49 -9.45
N GLN A 343 -6.59 -12.32 -10.69
CA GLN A 343 -7.05 -13.16 -11.78
C GLN A 343 -6.55 -14.60 -11.58
N PRO A 344 -7.40 -15.61 -11.86
CA PRO A 344 -7.00 -17.00 -11.75
C PRO A 344 -5.82 -17.26 -12.69
N LYS A 345 -4.64 -17.50 -12.13
CA LYS A 345 -3.47 -17.92 -12.90
C LYS A 345 -3.77 -19.31 -13.47
N ILE A 346 -4.09 -19.38 -14.75
CA ILE A 346 -4.23 -20.63 -15.48
C ILE A 346 -2.88 -21.35 -15.35
N LYS A 347 -2.83 -22.38 -14.51
CA LYS A 347 -1.68 -23.29 -14.49
C LYS A 347 -1.72 -24.05 -15.80
N THR A 348 -1.06 -23.54 -16.83
CA THR A 348 -0.76 -24.32 -18.03
C THR A 348 -0.07 -25.59 -17.54
N PRO A 349 -0.57 -26.79 -17.87
CA PRO A 349 0.12 -28.02 -17.50
C PRO A 349 1.51 -27.96 -18.12
N ALA A 350 2.53 -27.89 -17.28
CA ALA A 350 3.91 -27.92 -17.71
C ALA A 350 4.15 -29.26 -18.42
N THR A 351 4.27 -29.20 -19.75
CA THR A 351 4.85 -30.28 -20.54
C THR A 351 6.33 -30.31 -20.19
N ASP A 352 6.68 -31.11 -19.19
CA ASP A 352 8.06 -31.55 -18.91
C ASP A 352 8.55 -32.35 -20.13
N TYR A 353 9.03 -31.65 -21.15
CA TYR A 353 9.94 -32.23 -22.13
C TYR A 353 11.36 -31.87 -21.75
N LEU A 354 12.04 -32.91 -21.28
CA LEU A 354 13.48 -33.00 -21.04
C LEU A 354 14.28 -32.38 -22.19
N VAL A 355 14.82 -31.18 -21.98
CA VAL A 355 16.00 -30.72 -22.74
C VAL A 355 17.22 -31.27 -22.02
N ARG A 356 17.68 -32.40 -22.52
CA ARG A 356 18.92 -33.07 -22.13
C ARG A 356 20.07 -32.35 -22.83
N ASP A 357 20.81 -31.54 -22.09
CA ASP A 357 22.02 -30.86 -22.58
C ASP A 357 23.23 -31.81 -22.46
N PRO A 358 23.98 -32.13 -23.54
CA PRO A 358 25.15 -32.99 -23.46
C PRO A 358 26.43 -32.21 -23.75
N THR A 359 27.10 -31.65 -22.74
CA THR A 359 28.54 -31.34 -22.84
C THR A 359 29.27 -31.59 -21.51
N VAL A 360 29.73 -32.83 -21.35
CA VAL A 360 30.80 -33.18 -20.40
C VAL A 360 32.11 -33.20 -21.17
N ARG A 361 33.07 -32.35 -20.79
CA ARG A 361 34.48 -32.66 -20.94
C ARG A 361 35.34 -31.82 -19.98
N GLU A 362 35.58 -32.35 -18.79
CA GLU A 362 36.92 -32.22 -18.22
C GLU A 362 37.27 -33.38 -17.29
N LYS A 363 38.41 -34.00 -17.60
CA LYS A 363 39.04 -35.10 -16.88
C LYS A 363 40.00 -34.51 -15.86
N SER A 364 39.95 -34.98 -14.62
CA SER A 364 41.18 -35.16 -13.84
C SER A 364 41.05 -36.35 -12.88
N SER A 365 41.75 -37.42 -13.26
CA SER A 365 42.24 -38.50 -12.41
C SER A 365 43.11 -37.94 -11.26
N LYS A 366 43.36 -38.55 -10.09
CA LYS A 366 43.68 -39.96 -9.78
C LYS A 366 44.03 -40.01 -8.26
N ARG A 367 43.99 -41.23 -7.70
CA ARG A 367 44.81 -41.80 -6.59
C ARG A 367 44.07 -41.97 -5.25
N LYS A 368 43.62 -43.20 -4.91
CA LYS A 368 44.30 -44.29 -4.13
C LYS A 368 44.48 -43.87 -2.65
N GLU A 369 44.21 -44.64 -1.59
CA GLU A 369 44.16 -46.08 -1.38
C GLU A 369 43.57 -46.38 0.02
N THR A 370 43.47 -47.68 0.32
CA THR A 370 42.67 -48.45 1.28
C THR A 370 43.06 -48.49 2.77
N LYS A 371 42.06 -48.88 3.60
CA LYS A 371 42.02 -49.98 4.62
C LYS A 371 42.48 -49.77 6.09
N ARG A 372 41.57 -50.25 6.98
CA ARG A 372 41.77 -51.01 8.26
C ARG A 372 42.34 -50.20 9.45
N ASP A 373 42.02 -50.44 10.73
CA ASP A 373 41.37 -51.56 11.43
C ASP A 373 40.81 -51.11 12.82
N LYS A 374 39.83 -51.87 13.30
CA LYS A 374 39.44 -52.25 14.69
C LYS A 374 39.81 -51.43 15.94
N GLY A 375 38.75 -51.26 16.76
CA GLY A 375 38.64 -51.89 18.10
C GLY A 375 38.26 -50.92 19.23
N ARG A 376 37.52 -51.27 20.30
CA ARG A 376 36.75 -52.45 20.73
C ARG A 376 36.20 -52.14 22.15
N ARG A 377 34.86 -52.24 22.35
CA ARG A 377 34.09 -52.65 23.56
C ARG A 377 34.27 -51.85 24.89
N VAL A 378 33.25 -51.68 25.74
CA VAL A 378 32.70 -52.72 26.64
C VAL A 378 31.40 -52.22 27.33
N ARG A 379 30.39 -53.12 27.34
CA ARG A 379 29.27 -53.40 28.29
C ARG A 379 28.40 -52.25 28.83
N ASP A 380 27.07 -52.43 28.65
CA ASP A 380 26.27 -52.85 29.80
C ASP A 380 25.10 -53.78 29.43
N LEU A 381 24.75 -54.63 30.39
CA LEU A 381 23.91 -55.83 30.30
C LEU A 381 22.57 -55.64 31.02
N GLY A 382 21.55 -56.33 30.53
CA GLY A 382 20.42 -56.84 31.33
C GLY A 382 19.15 -55.97 31.27
N THR A 383 17.92 -56.50 31.18
CA THR A 383 17.44 -57.88 31.33
C THR A 383 16.06 -57.99 30.68
N SER A 384 15.74 -59.21 30.24
CA SER A 384 14.49 -59.74 29.67
C SER A 384 13.25 -59.54 30.57
N LEU A 385 12.01 -59.81 30.14
CA LEU A 385 11.36 -61.13 30.29
C LEU A 385 9.94 -61.16 29.61
N PHE A 386 9.76 -62.12 28.66
CA PHE A 386 8.58 -62.99 28.43
C PHE A 386 7.23 -62.44 27.79
N PRO A 387 6.31 -63.30 27.26
CA PRO A 387 6.39 -63.98 25.95
C PRO A 387 5.07 -64.09 25.11
N LYS A 388 5.20 -64.48 23.82
CA LYS A 388 4.40 -65.38 22.89
C LYS A 388 2.98 -65.91 23.27
N PRO A 389 2.21 -66.62 22.39
CA PRO A 389 2.25 -66.82 20.91
C PRO A 389 0.84 -66.86 20.23
N GLY A 390 0.78 -67.03 18.90
CA GLY A 390 -0.43 -67.56 18.24
C GLY A 390 -0.45 -67.48 16.71
N PRO A 391 -0.21 -68.59 15.98
CA PRO A 391 -0.26 -68.68 14.51
C PRO A 391 -1.53 -69.38 14.02
N SER A 392 -1.93 -69.18 12.75
CA SER A 392 -2.25 -70.29 11.81
C SER A 392 -2.78 -69.82 10.43
N PRO A 393 -2.72 -70.70 9.42
CA PRO A 393 -2.73 -70.38 7.99
C PRO A 393 -3.89 -71.04 7.21
N SER A 394 -4.10 -70.64 5.95
CA SER A 394 -4.64 -71.47 4.85
C SER A 394 -4.80 -70.56 3.61
N GLY A 395 -4.13 -70.79 2.47
CA GLY A 395 -4.47 -71.83 1.48
C GLY A 395 -5.63 -71.31 0.60
N SER A 396 -5.60 -71.24 -0.73
CA SER A 396 -4.87 -72.01 -1.75
C SER A 396 -5.26 -71.43 -3.16
N PRO A 397 -4.70 -71.94 -4.27
CA PRO A 397 -4.53 -71.21 -5.55
C PRO A 397 -5.42 -71.74 -6.70
N THR A 398 -5.62 -70.92 -7.75
CA THR A 398 -5.95 -71.35 -9.13
C THR A 398 -5.54 -70.21 -10.10
N ALA A 399 -4.55 -70.33 -11.00
CA ALA A 399 -4.42 -71.15 -12.21
C ALA A 399 -5.04 -70.52 -13.48
N LYS A 400 -4.17 -70.40 -14.51
CA LYS A 400 -4.38 -70.36 -15.98
C LYS A 400 -4.75 -69.00 -16.61
N LEU A 401 -3.90 -68.42 -17.47
CA LEU A 401 -3.53 -68.73 -18.88
C LEU A 401 -4.55 -68.22 -19.92
N ASN A 402 -3.99 -67.65 -21.01
CA ASN A 402 -4.55 -67.24 -22.31
C ASN A 402 -4.94 -65.77 -22.46
N LYS A 403 -4.78 -65.09 -23.61
CA LYS A 403 -4.02 -65.25 -24.87
C LYS A 403 -4.44 -64.03 -25.73
N SER A 404 -3.58 -63.61 -26.68
CA SER A 404 -3.93 -62.89 -27.92
C SER A 404 -4.50 -61.47 -27.79
N ALA A 405 -3.73 -60.43 -28.11
CA ALA A 405 -3.52 -59.90 -29.46
C ALA A 405 -4.83 -59.49 -30.16
N HIS A 406 -5.01 -58.20 -30.42
CA HIS A 406 -5.59 -57.66 -31.65
C HIS A 406 -5.06 -56.26 -31.91
N SER A 407 -4.45 -56.10 -33.09
CA SER A 407 -4.05 -54.83 -33.66
C SER A 407 -5.29 -54.06 -34.12
N ARG A 408 -5.19 -52.74 -34.21
CA ARG A 408 -5.88 -51.96 -35.25
C ARG A 408 -5.17 -50.63 -35.45
N HIS A 409 -4.55 -50.53 -36.63
CA HIS A 409 -4.13 -49.31 -37.28
C HIS A 409 -5.36 -48.50 -37.71
N THR A 410 -5.32 -47.18 -37.57
CA THR A 410 -6.11 -46.25 -38.40
C THR A 410 -5.31 -44.98 -38.69
N SER A 411 -4.72 -44.98 -39.88
CA SER A 411 -4.62 -43.89 -40.87
C SER A 411 -4.43 -42.43 -40.43
N SER A 412 -3.27 -41.92 -40.84
CA SER A 412 -2.88 -40.53 -41.09
C SER A 412 -3.79 -39.79 -42.08
N SER A 413 -4.08 -38.52 -41.79
CA SER A 413 -4.53 -37.50 -42.75
C SER A 413 -3.56 -36.31 -42.71
N PRO A 414 -3.33 -35.59 -43.82
CA PRO A 414 -2.32 -34.52 -43.91
C PRO A 414 -2.82 -33.22 -43.25
N PRO A 415 -1.91 -32.34 -42.77
CA PRO A 415 -2.32 -31.11 -42.12
C PRO A 415 -2.80 -30.09 -43.15
N ARG A 416 -3.92 -29.43 -42.83
CA ARG A 416 -4.40 -28.24 -43.54
C ARG A 416 -3.57 -27.03 -43.13
N ASP A 417 -3.22 -26.21 -44.11
CA ASP A 417 -2.58 -24.90 -43.92
C ASP A 417 -3.44 -24.01 -43.01
N VAL A 418 -2.86 -23.63 -41.86
CA VAL A 418 -3.45 -22.70 -40.92
C VAL A 418 -3.15 -21.29 -41.40
N HIS A 419 -4.19 -20.56 -41.78
CA HIS A 419 -4.10 -19.15 -42.11
C HIS A 419 -3.84 -18.35 -40.83
N ILE A 420 -2.67 -17.73 -40.74
CA ILE A 420 -2.20 -16.95 -39.59
C ILE A 420 -2.71 -15.51 -39.73
N HIS A 421 -3.52 -15.06 -38.78
CA HIS A 421 -4.02 -13.68 -38.72
C HIS A 421 -2.88 -12.69 -38.35
N SER A 422 -2.95 -11.47 -38.88
CA SER A 422 -1.93 -10.39 -38.79
C SER A 422 -1.54 -9.92 -37.38
N HIS A 423 -2.08 -10.51 -36.32
CA HIS A 423 -1.79 -10.18 -34.93
C HIS A 423 -1.13 -11.35 -34.14
N GLN A 424 -0.83 -12.48 -34.79
CA GLN A 424 -0.10 -13.57 -34.14
C GLN A 424 1.41 -13.37 -34.23
N VAL A 425 2.06 -13.22 -33.07
CA VAL A 425 3.51 -13.08 -32.92
C VAL A 425 4.17 -14.46 -33.13
N HIS A 426 5.19 -14.52 -33.98
CA HIS A 426 5.82 -15.78 -34.38
C HIS A 426 6.62 -16.41 -33.22
N PRO A 427 6.59 -17.75 -33.01
CA PRO A 427 7.28 -18.41 -31.90
C PRO A 427 8.81 -18.21 -31.84
N ASN A 428 9.42 -17.76 -32.94
CA ASN A 428 10.87 -17.53 -33.05
C ASN A 428 11.23 -16.04 -33.17
N GLN A 429 10.31 -15.14 -32.88
CA GLN A 429 10.58 -13.70 -32.94
C GLN A 429 11.17 -13.24 -31.59
N PRO A 430 12.41 -12.73 -31.54
CA PRO A 430 13.03 -12.28 -30.30
C PRO A 430 12.26 -11.07 -29.73
N SER A 431 11.97 -11.13 -28.42
CA SER A 431 11.28 -10.06 -27.71
C SER A 431 12.05 -8.74 -27.82
N PRO A 432 11.40 -7.62 -28.18
CA PRO A 432 12.10 -6.34 -28.26
C PRO A 432 12.57 -5.90 -26.87
N SER A 433 13.81 -5.40 -26.80
CA SER A 433 14.40 -4.92 -25.56
C SER A 433 13.62 -3.73 -24.98
N PRO A 434 13.55 -3.58 -23.63
CA PRO A 434 12.74 -2.55 -22.96
C PRO A 434 13.02 -1.11 -23.42
N SER A 435 14.20 -0.85 -23.99
CA SER A 435 14.63 0.46 -24.48
C SER A 435 13.96 0.91 -25.80
N GLN A 436 13.19 0.04 -26.48
CA GLN A 436 12.58 0.34 -27.79
C GLN A 436 11.10 0.74 -27.72
N LEU A 437 10.48 0.71 -26.54
CA LEU A 437 9.03 0.97 -26.36
C LEU A 437 8.59 2.43 -26.52
N ASN A 438 9.53 3.39 -26.64
CA ASN A 438 9.21 4.82 -26.71
C ASN A 438 9.45 5.48 -28.08
N ASN A 439 9.62 4.70 -29.16
CA ASN A 439 9.88 5.24 -30.49
C ASN A 439 8.81 4.81 -31.52
N PRO A 440 7.74 5.61 -31.74
CA PRO A 440 6.63 5.24 -32.63
C PRO A 440 7.02 5.15 -34.11
N GLY A 441 8.23 5.56 -34.51
CA GLY A 441 8.71 5.53 -35.89
C GLY A 441 9.20 4.17 -36.41
N ILE A 442 9.36 3.16 -35.56
CA ILE A 442 9.97 1.87 -35.95
C ILE A 442 8.91 0.87 -36.48
N TYR A 443 7.62 1.10 -36.23
CA TYR A 443 6.54 0.19 -36.62
C TYR A 443 5.73 0.62 -37.85
N VAL A 444 6.20 1.62 -38.61
CA VAL A 444 5.53 1.99 -39.86
C VAL A 444 6.10 1.15 -41.00
N ALA A 445 5.29 0.20 -41.48
CA ALA A 445 5.61 -0.57 -42.68
C ALA A 445 5.87 0.38 -43.86
N PRO A 446 6.94 0.18 -44.65
CA PRO A 446 7.20 1.03 -45.80
C PRO A 446 6.04 0.92 -46.81
N PRO A 447 5.64 2.03 -47.45
CA PRO A 447 4.55 2.00 -48.41
C PRO A 447 4.89 1.10 -49.61
N PRO A 448 3.89 0.42 -50.20
CA PRO A 448 4.12 -0.47 -51.34
C PRO A 448 4.70 0.27 -52.54
N ALA A 449 5.64 -0.38 -53.23
CA ALA A 449 6.30 0.17 -54.41
C ALA A 449 5.29 0.45 -55.53
N ARG A 450 5.29 1.69 -56.05
CA ARG A 450 4.49 2.05 -57.24
C ARG A 450 5.05 1.37 -58.49
N PRO A 451 4.20 0.91 -59.42
CA PRO A 451 4.64 0.31 -60.66
C PRO A 451 5.31 1.36 -61.58
N ALA A 452 6.41 0.95 -62.20
CA ALA A 452 7.21 1.76 -63.11
C ALA A 452 6.42 2.14 -64.38
N ARG A 453 6.29 3.44 -64.64
CA ARG A 453 5.76 3.95 -65.90
C ARG A 453 6.91 4.39 -66.80
N GLN A 454 6.93 3.80 -68.00
CA GLN A 454 7.89 4.04 -69.06
C GLN A 454 7.57 5.33 -69.85
N THR A 455 8.66 6.03 -70.22
CA THR A 455 8.92 6.90 -71.42
C THR A 455 8.12 8.21 -71.61
N PRO A 456 8.54 9.14 -72.51
CA PRO A 456 9.85 9.36 -73.15
C PRO A 456 10.41 10.80 -73.02
N SER A 457 11.66 10.93 -73.44
CA SER A 457 12.43 12.16 -73.70
C SER A 457 11.82 13.06 -74.78
N TYR A 458 11.67 14.36 -74.52
CA TYR A 458 11.86 15.43 -75.51
C TYR A 458 12.47 16.67 -74.86
N SER A 459 13.54 17.13 -75.51
CA SER A 459 14.20 18.42 -75.39
C SER A 459 13.27 19.58 -75.76
N THR A 460 13.29 20.69 -75.02
CA THR A 460 13.24 22.05 -75.57
C THR A 460 13.65 23.08 -74.49
N THR A 461 14.55 23.94 -74.93
CA THR A 461 15.17 25.14 -74.35
C THR A 461 14.14 26.18 -73.85
N LEU A 462 14.44 26.91 -72.76
CA LEU A 462 14.40 28.40 -72.66
C LEU A 462 14.52 28.91 -71.20
N LEU A 463 15.62 29.65 -70.97
CA LEU A 463 15.88 30.85 -70.16
C LEU A 463 15.39 31.02 -68.70
N PRO A 464 16.20 31.67 -67.82
CA PRO A 464 15.98 31.73 -66.36
C PRO A 464 15.36 33.06 -65.88
N PRO A 465 14.76 33.10 -64.67
CA PRO A 465 14.65 34.31 -63.88
C PRO A 465 15.64 34.33 -62.69
N PRO A 466 16.05 35.54 -62.24
CA PRO A 466 17.14 35.74 -61.30
C PRO A 466 16.66 35.80 -59.84
N GLY A 467 17.55 35.50 -58.89
CA GLY A 467 17.37 35.91 -57.49
C GLY A 467 17.78 34.87 -56.45
N ALA A 468 19.08 34.57 -56.37
CA ALA A 468 19.66 33.92 -55.20
C ALA A 468 20.27 35.00 -54.30
N LEU A 469 19.65 35.27 -53.15
CA LEU A 469 20.32 35.93 -52.03
C LEU A 469 20.27 35.01 -50.82
N GLN A 470 21.49 34.73 -50.36
CA GLN A 470 21.87 33.83 -49.29
C GLN A 470 21.36 34.35 -47.94
N SER A 471 20.66 33.49 -47.21
CA SER A 471 20.32 33.69 -45.80
C SER A 471 21.58 33.53 -44.93
N ARG A 472 22.04 34.65 -44.38
CA ARG A 472 23.10 34.74 -43.36
C ARG A 472 22.48 34.46 -41.97
N PRO A 473 23.14 33.71 -41.07
CA PRO A 473 22.62 33.47 -39.71
C PRO A 473 22.76 34.72 -38.81
N PRO A 474 21.92 34.85 -37.77
CA PRO A 474 21.85 36.04 -36.92
C PRO A 474 23.06 36.17 -35.96
N PRO A 475 23.41 37.40 -35.55
CA PRO A 475 24.49 37.66 -34.61
C PRO A 475 24.11 37.41 -33.15
N SER A 476 25.10 37.00 -32.36
CA SER A 476 25.03 36.81 -30.91
C SER A 476 24.75 38.13 -30.16
N PRO A 477 23.92 38.13 -29.11
CA PRO A 477 23.74 39.31 -28.28
C PRO A 477 24.92 39.47 -27.30
N SER A 478 25.55 40.63 -27.37
CA SER A 478 26.54 41.13 -26.43
C SER A 478 25.87 41.92 -25.29
N HIS A 479 26.44 41.74 -24.10
CA HIS A 479 26.42 42.60 -22.89
C HIS A 479 25.08 43.08 -22.30
N SER A 480 24.82 42.62 -21.07
CA SER A 480 24.29 43.51 -20.03
C SER A 480 24.94 43.20 -18.69
N SER A 481 25.92 44.02 -18.34
CA SER A 481 26.53 44.14 -17.02
C SER A 481 25.54 44.80 -16.07
N TYR A 482 24.98 44.02 -15.13
CA TYR A 482 24.24 44.58 -13.99
C TYR A 482 25.18 44.82 -12.80
N PRO A 483 24.98 45.92 -12.06
CA PRO A 483 25.81 46.31 -10.93
C PRO A 483 25.60 45.43 -9.69
N GLN A 484 26.73 45.15 -9.05
CA GLN A 484 26.88 44.44 -7.79
C GLN A 484 26.21 45.20 -6.62
N PRO A 485 25.37 44.56 -5.79
CA PRO A 485 24.88 45.18 -4.56
C PRO A 485 26.00 45.31 -3.53
N GLN A 486 26.24 46.54 -3.07
CA GLN A 486 27.13 46.83 -1.94
C GLN A 486 26.57 46.23 -0.65
N ALA A 487 27.41 45.48 0.07
CA ALA A 487 27.16 45.02 1.42
C ALA A 487 27.18 46.20 2.41
N PRO A 488 26.24 46.28 3.37
CA PRO A 488 26.33 47.26 4.45
C PRO A 488 27.43 46.87 5.44
N ALA A 489 28.29 47.85 5.73
CA ALA A 489 29.38 47.76 6.69
C ALA A 489 28.87 47.54 8.12
N VAL A 490 29.41 46.52 8.79
CA VAL A 490 29.23 46.26 10.22
C VAL A 490 30.28 47.07 10.99
N PRO A 491 29.91 47.97 11.91
CA PRO A 491 30.87 48.59 12.81
C PRO A 491 31.21 47.64 13.97
N THR A 492 32.48 47.23 13.98
CA THR A 492 33.14 46.53 15.08
C THR A 492 33.25 47.46 16.29
N ALA A 493 32.60 47.12 17.41
CA ALA A 493 32.88 47.70 18.71
C ALA A 493 33.00 46.57 19.75
N THR A 494 34.25 46.19 19.99
CA THR A 494 34.72 45.40 21.12
C THR A 494 34.65 46.25 22.39
N ARG A 495 33.96 45.78 23.43
CA ARG A 495 34.41 45.94 24.84
C ARG A 495 33.70 44.94 25.76
N PRO A 496 34.41 44.35 26.74
CA PRO A 496 33.88 43.37 27.67
C PRO A 496 33.34 44.04 28.93
N VAL A 497 32.21 43.56 29.46
CA VAL A 497 31.83 43.81 30.86
C VAL A 497 31.38 42.51 31.49
N SER A 498 32.22 42.06 32.41
CA SER A 498 32.03 41.04 33.42
C SER A 498 30.98 41.42 34.47
N GLY A 499 30.16 40.45 34.87
CA GLY A 499 29.69 40.27 36.26
C GLY A 499 28.49 41.09 36.72
N PHE A 500 27.79 40.53 37.71
CA PHE A 500 26.62 41.05 38.46
C PHE A 500 25.24 40.74 37.87
N PHE A 501 24.62 39.64 38.31
CA PHE A 501 23.61 39.70 39.38
C PHE A 501 23.31 38.30 39.93
N ASN A 502 23.77 38.06 41.16
CA ASN A 502 23.18 37.13 42.11
C ASN A 502 22.24 37.96 43.01
N LEU A 503 21.31 37.26 43.67
CA LEU A 503 20.43 37.72 44.75
C LEU A 503 19.17 38.51 44.34
N LEU A 504 18.02 37.82 44.39
CA LEU A 504 16.90 38.12 45.30
C LEU A 504 15.71 37.22 44.93
N HIS A 505 15.35 36.27 45.78
CA HIS A 505 13.95 35.88 46.06
C HIS A 505 13.93 35.20 47.43
N ARG A 506 13.60 36.00 48.45
CA ARG A 506 13.08 35.53 49.73
C ARG A 506 11.96 36.49 50.10
N HIS A 507 10.73 36.11 49.78
CA HIS A 507 9.53 36.42 50.54
C HIS A 507 8.43 35.47 50.14
#